data_AF-A0A8T0WRH4-F1
#
_entry.id   AF-A0A8T0WRH4-F1
#
_cell.length_a   1.000
_cell.length_b   1.000
_cell.length_c   1.000
_cell.angle_alpha   90.00
_cell.angle_beta   90.00
_cell.angle_gamma   90.00
#
_symmetry.space_group_name_H-M   'P 1'
#
loop_
_entity.id
_entity.type
_entity.pdbx_description
1 polymer ?
#
loop_
_entity_poly.entity_id
_entity_poly.type
_entity_poly.pdbx_seq_one_letter_code
_entity_poly.pdbx_strand_id
1 'polypeptide(L)'
;MMVGFEMTFPTLLEMAKDIGLDIPYDEPVLQDIYAKRELKLAKIPIDVLHSVPTTLLFSLEGMPGLLDWDKLFKLQAPDGSFLASPAATAYALMQTGNKKCLEYLTDVVDKFEGGAPFIYPLELFERLWVVDRLERLGLSSYFRSEIDSYLDYVYRHWSDEGIGFTWGCSVPDLDDTIMGFRFLRQRGYHISTEVFKCFETKDGEFIVYPGQSNQSVTAIYNLYRAADQAALPGDDSVIERAKAYSYAFLKERQAAGDLNDKWIISSGLPSELAYGLEFPWKANLPRVQTRMYLEQYGGSENVWIGKNLYRMHLFNNDLLLKLAKVDFSNFQRQCQFEWQGLKRWCEKNNLEMYGVTPQSAMRAYFLAAANIFEPHRAAERLGWARTVVIAQAISSCFQSSNAYVTESMLEGLNSELTSDGDNLARRGEKYSTVDNGLLNALHELINLFAPGEEASNDLREAWNTWLTELTTNDVHESCEGSTALLLVRTVEICSGRHCSANQNLKLSEYSQLEKLTSSICSKVGSRTLSQVNQNGTTTESTENLEQQVDQEMKELVQCVYQSCDAISRATKQTFFNVTRSFCYVTHSSPETIDSHISKVIFEDVI
;
A
#
# COMPACT_ATOMS: atom_id res chain seq x y z
N MET A 1 7.40 16.91 22.90
CA MET A 1 7.07 18.28 23.35
C MET A 1 5.86 18.73 22.55
N MET A 2 4.84 19.31 23.19
CA MET A 2 3.64 19.79 22.49
C MET A 2 3.95 20.98 21.57
N VAL A 3 3.14 21.17 20.53
CA VAL A 3 3.27 22.28 19.56
C VAL A 3 3.22 23.61 20.30
N GLY A 4 4.23 24.46 20.08
CA GLY A 4 4.25 25.81 20.62
C GLY A 4 4.41 25.89 22.15
N PHE A 5 4.65 24.79 22.87
CA PHE A 5 4.72 24.79 24.34
C PHE A 5 5.76 25.77 24.89
N GLU A 6 6.96 25.76 24.30
CA GLU A 6 8.08 26.64 24.69
C GLU A 6 7.81 28.13 24.39
N MET A 7 6.72 28.47 23.73
CA MET A 7 6.29 29.85 23.47
C MET A 7 5.06 30.23 24.30
N THR A 8 4.05 29.37 24.30
CA THR A 8 2.74 29.60 24.92
C THR A 8 2.77 29.45 26.43
N PHE A 9 3.51 28.47 26.96
CA PHE A 9 3.54 28.21 28.40
C PHE A 9 4.16 29.37 29.20
N PRO A 10 5.31 29.97 28.81
CA PRO A 10 5.81 31.15 29.52
C PRO A 10 4.89 32.36 29.41
N THR A 11 4.17 32.53 28.28
CA THR A 11 3.16 33.59 28.17
C THR A 11 2.01 33.38 29.15
N LEU A 12 1.54 32.14 29.34
CA LEU A 12 0.54 31.83 30.37
C LEU A 12 1.08 32.02 31.79
N LEU A 13 2.36 31.75 32.04
CA LEU A 13 3.00 32.02 33.34
C LEU A 13 3.06 33.51 33.65
N GLU A 14 3.38 34.37 32.68
CA GLU A 14 3.31 35.83 32.87
C GLU A 14 1.89 36.29 33.16
N MET A 15 0.89 35.78 32.43
CA MET A 15 -0.52 36.09 32.72
C MET A 15 -0.94 35.66 34.13
N ALA A 16 -0.49 34.48 34.57
CA ALA A 16 -0.74 33.98 35.93
C ALA A 16 -0.09 34.86 37.00
N LYS A 17 1.13 35.33 36.74
CA LYS A 17 1.87 36.25 37.61
C LYS A 17 1.19 37.60 37.73
N ASP A 18 0.71 38.15 36.63
CA ASP A 18 0.02 39.45 36.57
C ASP A 18 -1.28 39.48 37.41
N ILE A 19 -1.97 38.34 37.53
CA ILE A 19 -3.16 38.20 38.38
C ILE A 19 -2.85 37.68 39.80
N GLY A 20 -1.57 37.49 40.13
CA GLY A 20 -1.11 37.11 41.47
C GLY A 20 -1.33 35.64 41.85
N LEU A 21 -1.30 34.70 40.90
CA LEU A 21 -1.34 33.28 41.22
C LEU A 21 -0.04 32.82 41.92
N ASP A 22 -0.20 32.02 42.97
CA ASP A 22 0.90 31.43 43.74
C ASP A 22 1.48 30.22 42.98
N ILE A 23 2.49 30.48 42.15
CA ILE A 23 3.24 29.50 41.37
C ILE A 23 4.73 29.71 41.69
N PRO A 24 5.55 28.66 41.77
CA PRO A 24 6.97 28.81 42.08
C PRO A 24 7.76 29.29 40.86
N TYR A 25 7.59 30.55 40.46
CA TYR A 25 8.15 31.14 39.22
C TYR A 25 9.69 31.06 39.16
N ASP A 26 10.37 31.05 40.31
CA ASP A 26 11.83 31.00 40.41
C ASP A 26 12.41 29.58 40.26
N GLU A 27 11.57 28.55 40.08
CA GLU A 27 12.03 27.18 39.85
C GLU A 27 12.91 27.11 38.60
N PRO A 28 14.09 26.46 38.66
CA PRO A 28 15.04 26.41 37.54
C PRO A 28 14.41 25.92 36.23
N VAL A 29 13.53 24.93 36.29
CA VAL A 29 12.84 24.40 35.10
C VAL A 29 11.95 25.44 34.41
N LEU A 30 11.38 26.37 35.17
CA LEU A 30 10.58 27.47 34.62
C LEU A 30 11.50 28.54 34.00
N GLN A 31 12.59 28.89 34.66
CA GLN A 31 13.58 29.83 34.11
C GLN A 31 14.18 29.32 32.79
N ASP A 32 14.45 28.01 32.70
CA ASP A 32 14.93 27.36 31.48
C ASP A 32 13.93 27.51 30.31
N ILE A 33 12.63 27.42 30.56
CA ILE A 33 11.63 27.57 29.49
C ILE A 33 11.49 29.03 29.03
N TYR A 34 11.67 30.01 29.92
CA TYR A 34 11.76 31.42 29.53
C TYR A 34 12.97 31.67 28.63
N ALA A 35 14.14 31.14 28.99
CA ALA A 35 15.34 31.27 28.17
C ALA A 35 15.15 30.68 26.76
N LYS A 36 14.48 29.51 26.68
CA LYS A 36 14.12 28.90 25.39
C LYS A 36 13.14 29.74 24.58
N ARG A 37 12.16 30.38 25.23
CA ARG A 37 11.22 31.30 24.56
C ARG A 37 11.96 32.46 23.91
N GLU A 38 12.85 33.12 24.63
CA GLU A 38 13.61 34.25 24.09
C GLU A 38 14.49 33.85 22.90
N LEU A 39 15.15 32.68 22.99
CA LEU A 39 15.92 32.12 21.88
C LEU A 39 15.04 31.81 20.65
N LYS A 40 13.79 31.40 20.84
CA LYS A 40 12.87 31.14 19.75
C LYS A 40 12.31 32.43 19.15
N LEU A 41 11.86 33.37 19.98
CA LEU A 41 11.38 34.69 19.54
C LEU A 41 12.43 35.41 18.68
N ALA A 42 13.70 35.38 19.12
CA ALA A 42 14.81 35.98 18.37
C ALA A 42 15.05 35.36 16.98
N LYS A 43 14.59 34.12 16.76
CA LYS A 43 14.68 33.43 15.46
C LYS A 43 13.47 33.66 14.56
N ILE A 44 12.40 34.29 15.07
CA ILE A 44 11.20 34.53 14.28
C ILE A 44 11.48 35.65 13.27
N PRO A 45 11.38 35.38 11.96
CA PRO A 45 11.48 36.42 10.95
C PRO A 45 10.21 37.28 10.97
N ILE A 46 10.25 38.43 11.65
CA ILE A 46 9.09 39.32 11.86
C ILE A 46 8.44 39.74 10.52
N ASP A 47 9.25 39.99 9.49
CA ASP A 47 8.73 40.35 8.17
C ASP A 47 7.94 39.19 7.52
N VAL A 48 8.38 37.94 7.72
CA VAL A 48 7.71 36.75 7.20
C VAL A 48 6.42 36.46 7.97
N LEU A 49 6.43 36.62 9.30
CA LEU A 49 5.25 36.42 10.17
C LEU A 49 4.00 37.18 9.68
N HIS A 50 4.19 38.36 9.08
CA HIS A 50 3.12 39.25 8.66
C HIS A 50 2.88 39.31 7.15
N SER A 51 3.73 38.68 6.34
CA SER A 51 3.66 38.80 4.87
C SER A 51 3.14 37.54 4.20
N VAL A 52 3.38 36.36 4.77
CA VAL A 52 2.97 35.08 4.19
C VAL A 52 2.42 34.14 5.26
N PRO A 53 1.48 33.24 4.90
CA PRO A 53 1.01 32.23 5.84
C PRO A 53 2.15 31.31 6.27
N THR A 54 2.28 31.10 7.58
CA THR A 54 3.23 30.15 8.17
C THR A 54 2.59 29.45 9.35
N THR A 55 3.23 28.38 9.84
CA THR A 55 2.80 27.67 11.05
C THR A 55 2.80 28.53 12.31
N LEU A 56 3.43 29.72 12.29
CA LEU A 56 3.38 30.68 13.39
C LEU A 56 1.97 31.26 13.62
N LEU A 57 1.14 31.33 12.58
CA LEU A 57 -0.28 31.70 12.70
C LEU A 57 -1.04 30.74 13.63
N PHE A 58 -0.54 29.52 13.77
CA PHE A 58 -1.14 28.55 14.68
C PHE A 58 -0.99 28.94 16.14
N SER A 59 0.02 29.73 16.53
CA SER A 59 0.38 29.98 17.95
C SER A 59 0.53 31.47 18.28
N LEU A 60 -0.29 32.33 17.67
CA LEU A 60 -0.25 33.79 17.86
C LEU A 60 -0.38 34.18 19.34
N GLU A 61 -1.13 33.42 20.13
CA GLU A 61 -1.31 33.66 21.56
C GLU A 61 -0.02 33.55 22.39
N GLY A 62 1.03 32.89 21.86
CA GLY A 62 2.33 32.77 22.52
C GLY A 62 3.32 33.89 22.17
N MET A 63 2.91 34.86 21.35
CA MET A 63 3.79 35.92 20.82
C MET A 63 3.25 37.34 21.08
N PRO A 64 2.81 37.66 22.31
CA PRO A 64 2.34 39.01 22.61
C PRO A 64 3.43 40.05 22.30
N GLY A 65 3.02 41.19 21.74
CA GLY A 65 3.92 42.31 21.43
C GLY A 65 4.64 42.22 20.07
N LEU A 66 4.55 41.10 19.36
CA LEU A 66 5.14 40.96 18.01
C LEU A 66 4.12 41.11 16.87
N LEU A 67 2.83 41.29 17.17
CA LEU A 67 1.75 41.12 16.20
C LEU A 67 1.23 42.45 15.64
N ASP A 68 1.24 42.57 14.32
CA ASP A 68 0.58 43.61 13.53
C ASP A 68 -0.71 43.05 12.94
N TRP A 69 -1.83 43.32 13.61
CA TRP A 69 -3.13 42.75 13.27
C TRP A 69 -3.64 43.15 11.88
N ASP A 70 -3.34 44.38 11.43
CA ASP A 70 -3.77 44.86 10.10
C ASP A 70 -3.12 44.04 8.98
N LYS A 71 -1.89 43.57 9.21
CA LYS A 71 -1.22 42.63 8.29
C LYS A 71 -1.70 41.21 8.47
N LEU A 72 -1.82 40.72 9.72
CA LEU A 72 -2.24 39.35 10.00
C LEU A 72 -3.62 39.03 9.46
N PHE A 73 -4.59 39.95 9.52
CA PHE A 73 -5.93 39.70 8.96
C PHE A 73 -5.96 39.49 7.44
N LYS A 74 -4.90 39.85 6.72
CA LYS A 74 -4.74 39.50 5.30
C LYS A 74 -4.39 38.02 5.10
N LEU A 75 -3.95 37.35 6.16
CA LEU A 75 -3.57 35.93 6.21
C LEU A 75 -4.62 35.08 6.94
N GLN A 76 -5.74 35.68 7.37
CA GLN A 76 -6.85 34.97 8.03
C GLN A 76 -7.51 34.01 7.04
N ALA A 77 -7.84 32.81 7.50
CA ALA A 77 -8.53 31.82 6.68
C ALA A 77 -9.96 32.28 6.33
N PRO A 78 -10.56 31.77 5.24
CA PRO A 78 -11.90 32.16 4.82
C PRO A 78 -12.99 31.96 5.87
N ASP A 79 -12.83 30.94 6.73
CA ASP A 79 -13.73 30.61 7.84
C ASP A 79 -13.60 31.56 9.04
N GLY A 80 -12.65 32.49 9.04
CA GLY A 80 -12.40 33.43 10.14
C GLY A 80 -11.35 32.96 11.14
N SER A 81 -10.77 31.78 10.97
CA SER A 81 -9.71 31.27 11.84
C SER A 81 -8.33 31.79 11.48
N PHE A 82 -7.41 31.74 12.45
CA PHE A 82 -5.98 31.74 12.20
C PHE A 82 -5.47 30.29 12.21
N LEU A 83 -5.20 29.77 11.01
CA LEU A 83 -4.71 28.41 10.75
C LEU A 83 -5.51 27.35 11.52
N ALA A 84 -6.84 27.46 11.51
CA ALA A 84 -7.77 26.56 12.18
C ALA A 84 -7.56 26.42 13.70
N SER A 85 -6.81 27.31 14.38
CA SER A 85 -6.60 27.22 15.83
C SER A 85 -7.62 28.06 16.60
N PRO A 86 -8.49 27.45 17.43
CA PRO A 86 -9.35 28.22 18.33
C PRO A 86 -8.58 29.11 19.29
N ALA A 87 -7.45 28.67 19.84
CA ALA A 87 -6.67 29.49 20.78
C ALA A 87 -6.08 30.75 20.12
N ALA A 88 -5.46 30.63 18.94
CA ALA A 88 -4.90 31.79 18.23
C ALA A 88 -6.02 32.76 17.78
N THR A 89 -7.14 32.20 17.34
CA THR A 89 -8.30 32.98 16.88
C THR A 89 -9.00 33.70 18.05
N ALA A 90 -9.10 33.06 19.21
CA ALA A 90 -9.61 33.67 20.45
C ALA A 90 -8.70 34.81 20.91
N TYR A 91 -7.39 34.61 20.86
CA TYR A 91 -6.44 35.69 21.17
C TYR A 91 -6.61 36.87 20.20
N ALA A 92 -6.74 36.62 18.90
CA ALA A 92 -7.03 37.67 17.92
C ALA A 92 -8.34 38.41 18.21
N LEU A 93 -9.42 37.69 18.55
CA LEU A 93 -10.69 38.28 18.94
C LEU A 93 -10.54 39.20 20.16
N MET A 94 -9.84 38.76 21.20
CA MET A 94 -9.61 39.54 22.41
C MET A 94 -8.87 40.85 22.12
N GLN A 95 -7.91 40.84 21.18
CA GLN A 95 -7.12 42.02 20.85
C GLN A 95 -7.83 42.99 19.90
N THR A 96 -8.79 42.53 19.10
CA THR A 96 -9.26 43.30 17.93
C THR A 96 -10.79 43.44 17.83
N GLY A 97 -11.56 42.58 18.50
CA GLY A 97 -13.02 42.50 18.33
C GLY A 97 -13.46 42.03 16.94
N ASN A 98 -12.58 41.38 16.16
CA ASN A 98 -12.89 40.94 14.79
C ASN A 98 -14.09 39.98 14.74
N LYS A 99 -15.11 40.34 13.94
CA LYS A 99 -16.37 39.59 13.86
C LYS A 99 -16.21 38.18 13.28
N LYS A 100 -15.34 37.99 12.29
CA LYS A 100 -15.10 36.66 11.70
C LYS A 100 -14.44 35.72 12.68
N CYS A 101 -13.52 36.23 13.52
CA CYS A 101 -12.97 35.43 14.62
C CYS A 101 -14.07 34.97 15.58
N LEU A 102 -15.01 35.86 15.92
CA LEU A 102 -16.15 35.53 16.78
C LEU A 102 -17.09 34.50 16.12
N GLU A 103 -17.41 34.67 14.84
CA GLU A 103 -18.23 33.72 14.08
C GLU A 103 -17.62 32.31 14.10
N TYR A 104 -16.34 32.19 13.72
CA TYR A 104 -15.61 30.93 13.78
C TYR A 104 -15.65 30.29 15.19
N LEU A 105 -15.33 31.06 16.23
CA LEU A 105 -15.30 30.54 17.60
C LEU A 105 -16.69 30.14 18.10
N THR A 106 -17.73 30.89 17.71
CA THR A 106 -19.12 30.56 18.02
C THR A 106 -19.48 29.21 17.40
N ASP A 107 -19.20 29.02 16.11
CA ASP A 107 -19.46 27.77 15.40
C ASP A 107 -18.72 26.57 16.02
N VAL A 108 -17.46 26.77 16.44
CA VAL A 108 -16.68 25.73 17.13
C VAL A 108 -17.31 25.39 18.48
N VAL A 109 -17.58 26.39 19.32
CA VAL A 109 -18.12 26.17 20.67
C VAL A 109 -19.51 25.54 20.61
N ASP A 110 -20.36 25.96 19.66
CA ASP A 110 -21.67 25.37 19.43
C ASP A 110 -21.56 23.90 18.99
N LYS A 111 -20.62 23.59 18.08
CA LYS A 111 -20.37 22.22 17.63
C LYS A 111 -19.85 21.29 18.74
N PHE A 112 -19.03 21.81 19.63
CA PHE A 112 -18.38 21.03 20.69
C PHE A 112 -18.99 21.27 22.08
N GLU A 113 -20.25 21.73 22.12
CA GLU A 113 -21.08 21.84 23.32
C GLU A 113 -20.39 22.57 24.49
N GLY A 114 -19.74 23.70 24.19
CA GLY A 114 -19.01 24.51 25.16
C GLY A 114 -17.48 24.33 25.09
N GLY A 115 -17.00 23.19 24.58
CA GLY A 115 -15.57 22.94 24.38
C GLY A 115 -15.03 23.52 23.07
N ALA A 116 -13.71 23.43 22.89
CA ALA A 116 -13.06 23.65 21.60
C ALA A 116 -11.82 22.75 21.50
N PRO A 117 -11.62 22.01 20.39
CA PRO A 117 -10.37 21.30 20.15
C PRO A 117 -9.22 22.29 19.91
N PHE A 118 -7.98 21.81 19.92
CA PHE A 118 -6.84 22.70 19.65
C PHE A 118 -6.76 23.17 18.18
N ILE A 119 -7.47 22.45 17.30
CA ILE A 119 -7.55 22.69 15.86
C ILE A 119 -8.90 22.23 15.31
N TYR A 120 -9.54 23.04 14.46
CA TYR A 120 -10.77 22.68 13.77
C TYR A 120 -11.03 23.61 12.56
N PRO A 121 -11.52 23.11 11.43
CA PRO A 121 -11.78 21.70 11.12
C PRO A 121 -10.49 20.91 10.77
N LEU A 122 -10.62 19.59 10.64
CA LEU A 122 -9.53 18.61 10.41
C LEU A 122 -9.91 17.58 9.33
N GLU A 123 -10.80 17.97 8.43
CA GLU A 123 -11.61 17.02 7.70
C GLU A 123 -10.91 16.35 6.51
N LEU A 124 -9.82 16.95 5.97
CA LEU A 124 -8.98 16.29 4.96
C LEU A 124 -8.09 15.24 5.64
N PHE A 125 -7.43 15.62 6.73
CA PHE A 125 -6.62 14.72 7.57
C PHE A 125 -7.44 13.50 8.01
N GLU A 126 -8.64 13.71 8.57
CA GLU A 126 -9.51 12.61 9.01
C GLU A 126 -9.85 11.63 7.90
N ARG A 127 -10.21 12.14 6.71
CA ARG A 127 -10.59 11.29 5.57
C ARG A 127 -9.42 10.46 5.09
N LEU A 128 -8.25 11.08 4.91
CA LEU A 128 -7.04 10.42 4.44
C LEU A 128 -6.60 9.31 5.40
N TRP A 129 -6.62 9.56 6.70
CA TRP A 129 -6.27 8.55 7.69
C TRP A 129 -7.32 7.44 7.82
N VAL A 130 -8.62 7.74 7.69
CA VAL A 130 -9.64 6.68 7.62
C VAL A 130 -9.36 5.73 6.46
N VAL A 131 -9.08 6.26 5.26
CA VAL A 131 -8.75 5.44 4.09
C VAL A 131 -7.52 4.59 4.36
N ASP A 132 -6.45 5.16 4.91
CA ASP A 132 -5.22 4.42 5.25
C ASP A 132 -5.47 3.27 6.22
N ARG A 133 -6.23 3.51 7.30
CA ARG A 133 -6.51 2.48 8.31
C ARG A 133 -7.39 1.37 7.73
N LEU A 134 -8.41 1.71 6.96
CA LEU A 134 -9.29 0.71 6.34
C LEU A 134 -8.57 -0.16 5.32
N GLU A 135 -7.70 0.41 4.48
CA GLU A 135 -6.93 -0.38 3.50
C GLU A 135 -5.93 -1.30 4.20
N ARG A 136 -5.18 -0.81 5.18
CA ARG A 136 -4.15 -1.60 5.86
C ARG A 136 -4.71 -2.66 6.81
N LEU A 137 -5.89 -2.43 7.38
CA LEU A 137 -6.61 -3.43 8.18
C LEU A 137 -7.34 -4.47 7.30
N GLY A 138 -7.26 -4.36 5.97
CA GLY A 138 -7.92 -5.29 5.04
C GLY A 138 -9.44 -5.14 4.98
N LEU A 139 -9.98 -3.98 5.41
CA LEU A 139 -11.41 -3.71 5.52
C LEU A 139 -11.97 -2.86 4.36
N SER A 140 -11.12 -2.31 3.50
CA SER A 140 -11.53 -1.37 2.45
C SER A 140 -12.62 -1.89 1.51
N SER A 141 -12.71 -3.19 1.29
CA SER A 141 -13.75 -3.80 0.44
C SER A 141 -15.17 -3.61 0.98
N TYR A 142 -15.35 -3.43 2.29
CA TYR A 142 -16.64 -3.19 2.94
C TYR A 142 -17.08 -1.72 2.88
N PHE A 143 -16.15 -0.80 2.58
CA PHE A 143 -16.35 0.65 2.66
C PHE A 143 -16.02 1.36 1.34
N ARG A 144 -16.23 0.68 0.20
CA ARG A 144 -15.82 1.21 -1.12
C ARG A 144 -16.48 2.55 -1.42
N SER A 145 -17.80 2.68 -1.19
CA SER A 145 -18.55 3.90 -1.42
C SER A 145 -18.08 5.06 -0.55
N GLU A 146 -17.78 4.80 0.71
CA GLU A 146 -17.31 5.78 1.68
C GLU A 146 -15.90 6.25 1.34
N ILE A 147 -15.01 5.32 0.99
CA ILE A 147 -13.64 5.62 0.55
C ILE A 147 -13.67 6.46 -0.73
N ASP A 148 -14.46 6.07 -1.73
CA ASP A 148 -14.55 6.83 -2.98
C ASP A 148 -15.11 8.24 -2.72
N SER A 149 -16.16 8.37 -1.89
CA SER A 149 -16.69 9.68 -1.49
C SER A 149 -15.67 10.54 -0.73
N TYR A 150 -14.82 9.93 0.09
CA TYR A 150 -13.77 10.64 0.84
C TYR A 150 -12.68 11.15 -0.10
N LEU A 151 -12.25 10.33 -1.05
CA LEU A 151 -11.23 10.70 -2.02
C LEU A 151 -11.75 11.71 -3.04
N ASP A 152 -13.03 11.66 -3.43
CA ASP A 152 -13.70 12.73 -4.19
C ASP A 152 -13.72 14.06 -3.43
N TYR A 153 -13.90 14.03 -2.10
CA TYR A 153 -13.80 15.25 -1.29
C TYR A 153 -12.38 15.79 -1.26
N VAL A 154 -11.37 14.92 -1.09
CA VAL A 154 -9.96 15.33 -1.11
C VAL A 154 -9.60 15.92 -2.47
N TYR A 155 -9.99 15.27 -3.57
CA TYR A 155 -9.69 15.74 -4.92
C TYR A 155 -10.29 17.12 -5.22
N ARG A 156 -11.53 17.37 -4.78
CA ARG A 156 -12.19 18.68 -4.94
C ARG A 156 -11.46 19.83 -4.27
N HIS A 157 -10.64 19.55 -3.26
CA HIS A 157 -9.86 20.55 -2.53
C HIS A 157 -8.36 20.39 -2.76
N TRP A 158 -7.97 19.61 -3.77
CA TRP A 158 -6.58 19.44 -4.15
C TRP A 158 -6.04 20.71 -4.81
N SER A 159 -4.80 21.07 -4.51
CA SER A 159 -4.06 22.17 -5.12
C SER A 159 -2.69 21.68 -5.61
N ASP A 160 -2.17 22.29 -6.67
CA ASP A 160 -0.82 22.02 -7.18
C ASP A 160 0.29 22.40 -6.19
N GLU A 161 -0.04 23.25 -5.21
CA GLU A 161 0.83 23.66 -4.10
C GLU A 161 0.75 22.72 -2.88
N GLY A 162 -0.14 21.72 -2.94
CA GLY A 162 -0.43 20.77 -1.88
C GLY A 162 -1.68 21.12 -1.08
N ILE A 163 -1.97 20.28 -0.09
CA ILE A 163 -3.11 20.44 0.82
C ILE A 163 -2.62 20.45 2.26
N GLY A 164 -3.44 20.98 3.17
CA GLY A 164 -3.26 20.79 4.60
C GLY A 164 -4.32 19.87 5.18
N PHE A 165 -4.38 19.82 6.51
CA PHE A 165 -5.39 19.05 7.26
C PHE A 165 -6.86 19.47 7.02
N THR A 166 -7.11 20.64 6.39
CA THR A 166 -8.44 21.15 6.01
C THR A 166 -8.41 21.96 4.71
N TRP A 167 -9.53 22.05 3.99
CA TRP A 167 -9.66 22.75 2.71
C TRP A 167 -9.29 24.24 2.75
N GLY A 168 -9.50 24.90 3.89
CA GLY A 168 -9.20 26.32 4.08
C GLY A 168 -7.77 26.58 4.56
N CYS A 169 -6.93 25.54 4.68
CA CYS A 169 -5.60 25.67 5.23
C CYS A 169 -4.69 26.43 4.26
N SER A 170 -4.24 27.61 4.69
CA SER A 170 -3.33 28.45 3.90
C SER A 170 -1.87 27.98 3.92
N VAL A 171 -1.56 26.93 4.68
CA VAL A 171 -0.22 26.35 4.81
C VAL A 171 -0.33 24.85 4.55
N PRO A 172 -0.03 24.38 3.33
CA PRO A 172 -0.02 22.96 3.05
C PRO A 172 1.10 22.26 3.82
N ASP A 173 0.91 20.98 4.11
CA ASP A 173 1.90 20.16 4.79
C ASP A 173 2.22 18.91 3.99
N LEU A 174 3.45 18.42 4.16
CA LEU A 174 3.92 17.26 3.43
C LEU A 174 3.01 16.05 3.66
N ASP A 175 2.66 15.75 4.91
CA ASP A 175 2.04 14.47 5.30
C ASP A 175 0.65 14.30 4.66
N ASP A 176 -0.24 15.28 4.83
CA ASP A 176 -1.56 15.25 4.20
C ASP A 176 -1.45 15.32 2.68
N THR A 177 -0.52 16.12 2.15
CA THR A 177 -0.31 16.22 0.69
C THR A 177 0.12 14.89 0.08
N ILE A 178 1.14 14.21 0.63
CA ILE A 178 1.64 12.98 0.01
C ILE A 178 0.72 11.78 0.26
N MET A 179 -0.07 11.80 1.33
CA MET A 179 -1.17 10.87 1.57
C MET A 179 -2.24 11.04 0.50
N GLY A 180 -2.70 12.28 0.27
CA GLY A 180 -3.66 12.62 -0.77
C GLY A 180 -3.15 12.23 -2.15
N PHE A 181 -1.92 12.61 -2.50
CA PHE A 181 -1.26 12.25 -3.76
C PHE A 181 -1.31 10.73 -4.00
N ARG A 182 -0.89 9.93 -3.01
CA ARG A 182 -0.83 8.47 -3.12
C ARG A 182 -2.22 7.88 -3.39
N PHE A 183 -3.21 8.22 -2.57
CA PHE A 183 -4.55 7.66 -2.71
C PHE A 183 -5.25 8.12 -3.97
N LEU A 184 -5.15 9.40 -4.32
CA LEU A 184 -5.74 9.94 -5.54
C LEU A 184 -5.14 9.27 -6.79
N ARG A 185 -3.81 9.12 -6.86
CA ARG A 185 -3.19 8.38 -7.99
C ARG A 185 -3.62 6.93 -8.05
N GLN A 186 -3.69 6.23 -6.91
CA GLN A 186 -4.19 4.84 -6.83
C GLN A 186 -5.68 4.71 -7.18
N ARG A 187 -6.45 5.81 -7.17
CA ARG A 187 -7.83 5.85 -7.65
C ARG A 187 -7.98 6.31 -9.10
N GLY A 188 -6.88 6.67 -9.77
CA GLY A 188 -6.85 7.07 -11.16
C GLY A 188 -7.00 8.56 -11.41
N TYR A 189 -6.98 9.39 -10.36
CA TYR A 189 -6.90 10.83 -10.56
C TYR A 189 -5.52 11.22 -11.09
N HIS A 190 -5.50 12.17 -12.03
CA HIS A 190 -4.28 12.69 -12.59
C HIS A 190 -3.73 13.81 -11.69
N ILE A 191 -2.73 13.48 -10.89
CA ILE A 191 -2.07 14.40 -9.95
C ILE A 191 -0.60 14.56 -10.35
N SER A 192 -0.12 15.80 -10.45
CA SER A 192 1.26 16.12 -10.82
C SER A 192 2.26 15.79 -9.68
N THR A 193 3.47 15.34 -10.04
CA THR A 193 4.59 15.19 -9.08
C THR A 193 5.20 16.53 -8.66
N GLU A 194 4.89 17.63 -9.35
CA GLU A 194 5.44 18.95 -9.03
C GLU A 194 5.13 19.37 -7.59
N VAL A 195 4.03 18.89 -7.02
CA VAL A 195 3.64 19.14 -5.62
C VAL A 195 4.73 18.74 -4.61
N PHE A 196 5.59 17.77 -4.94
CA PHE A 196 6.70 17.36 -4.07
C PHE A 196 7.75 18.46 -3.93
N LYS A 197 7.92 19.30 -4.97
CA LYS A 197 8.90 20.41 -4.97
C LYS A 197 8.53 21.50 -3.97
N CYS A 198 7.27 21.61 -3.57
CA CYS A 198 6.82 22.51 -2.51
C CYS A 198 7.45 22.18 -1.15
N PHE A 199 7.90 20.94 -0.97
CA PHE A 199 8.46 20.43 0.29
C PHE A 199 9.95 20.09 0.18
N GLU A 200 10.54 20.19 -1.01
CA GLU A 200 11.97 19.95 -1.26
C GLU A 200 12.77 21.23 -0.95
N THR A 201 13.78 21.10 -0.09
CA THR A 201 14.71 22.20 0.22
C THR A 201 15.79 22.32 -0.85
N LYS A 202 16.53 23.43 -0.82
CA LYS A 202 17.68 23.63 -1.72
C LYS A 202 18.78 22.58 -1.53
N ASP A 203 18.84 21.96 -0.36
CA ASP A 203 19.81 20.92 -0.02
C ASP A 203 19.31 19.51 -0.38
N GLY A 204 18.12 19.40 -1.00
CA GLY A 204 17.52 18.13 -1.42
C GLY A 204 16.81 17.36 -0.30
N GLU A 205 16.57 18.00 0.85
CA GLU A 205 15.80 17.42 1.95
C GLU A 205 14.30 17.64 1.75
N PHE A 206 13.46 16.72 2.24
CA PHE A 206 12.01 16.91 2.25
C PHE A 206 11.54 17.26 3.65
N ILE A 207 10.77 18.35 3.78
CA ILE A 207 10.34 18.89 5.08
C ILE A 207 8.82 19.06 5.12
N VAL A 208 8.22 18.84 6.29
CA VAL A 208 6.77 18.97 6.51
C VAL A 208 6.31 20.40 6.32
N TYR A 209 7.03 21.33 6.92
CA TYR A 209 6.79 22.77 6.81
C TYR A 209 8.12 23.51 6.63
N PRO A 210 8.17 24.59 5.83
CA PRO A 210 9.32 25.48 5.77
C PRO A 210 9.75 25.97 7.15
N GLY A 211 11.05 25.90 7.44
CA GLY A 211 11.63 26.39 8.70
C GLY A 211 11.43 25.49 9.92
N GLN A 212 10.91 24.26 9.77
CA GLN A 212 10.85 23.32 10.88
C GLN A 212 12.25 22.85 11.32
N SER A 213 12.43 22.60 12.63
CA SER A 213 13.72 22.22 13.21
C SER A 213 13.91 20.71 13.43
N ASN A 214 12.85 19.91 13.33
CA ASN A 214 12.90 18.46 13.50
C ASN A 214 11.94 17.78 12.52
N GLN A 215 12.39 16.71 11.88
CA GLN A 215 11.62 15.91 10.93
C GLN A 215 10.66 14.96 11.65
N SER A 216 9.50 14.70 11.05
CA SER A 216 8.55 13.69 11.51
C SER A 216 8.86 12.35 10.84
N VAL A 217 8.98 11.30 11.64
CA VAL A 217 9.22 9.94 11.14
C VAL A 217 8.00 9.46 10.36
N THR A 218 6.78 9.74 10.83
CA THR A 218 5.56 9.31 10.13
C THR A 218 5.34 10.03 8.81
N ALA A 219 5.57 11.35 8.76
CA ALA A 219 5.42 12.10 7.51
C ALA A 219 6.43 11.64 6.45
N ILE A 220 7.68 11.41 6.85
CA ILE A 220 8.71 10.89 5.92
C ILE A 220 8.44 9.44 5.53
N TYR A 221 7.84 8.63 6.40
CA TYR A 221 7.39 7.29 6.01
C TYR A 221 6.24 7.31 5.01
N ASN A 222 5.27 8.21 5.18
CA ASN A 222 4.21 8.37 4.19
C ASN A 222 4.79 8.91 2.87
N LEU A 223 5.83 9.77 2.89
CA LEU A 223 6.56 10.20 1.69
C LEU A 223 7.20 9.01 0.96
N TYR A 224 7.89 8.13 1.69
CA TYR A 224 8.46 6.90 1.14
C TYR A 224 7.39 6.04 0.48
N ARG A 225 6.26 5.82 1.17
CA ARG A 225 5.12 5.06 0.63
C ARG A 225 4.52 5.72 -0.61
N ALA A 226 4.36 7.03 -0.64
CA ALA A 226 3.82 7.73 -1.80
C ALA A 226 4.75 7.58 -3.02
N ALA A 227 6.05 7.80 -2.82
CA ALA A 227 7.04 7.71 -3.88
C ALA A 227 7.25 6.27 -4.39
N ASP A 228 7.16 5.26 -3.51
CA ASP A 228 7.30 3.84 -3.90
C ASP A 228 6.05 3.27 -4.58
N GLN A 229 4.85 3.76 -4.24
CA GLN A 229 3.58 3.14 -4.64
C GLN A 229 2.84 3.87 -5.76
N ALA A 230 3.16 5.14 -6.01
CA ALA A 230 2.41 6.00 -6.93
C ALA A 230 3.30 6.68 -7.98
N ALA A 231 4.55 6.22 -8.16
CA ALA A 231 5.41 6.66 -9.24
C ALA A 231 5.00 6.04 -10.58
N LEU A 232 5.10 6.85 -11.63
CA LEU A 232 4.66 6.53 -12.99
C LEU A 232 5.76 6.86 -14.01
N PRO A 233 5.72 6.25 -15.20
CA PRO A 233 6.65 6.57 -16.27
C PRO A 233 6.50 8.03 -16.70
N GLY A 234 7.63 8.74 -16.81
CA GLY A 234 7.66 10.14 -17.24
C GLY A 234 7.37 11.16 -16.13
N ASP A 235 7.15 10.72 -14.88
CA ASP A 235 7.11 11.62 -13.73
C ASP A 235 8.41 12.43 -13.57
N ASP A 236 8.32 13.61 -12.96
CA ASP A 236 9.50 14.40 -12.64
C ASP A 236 10.40 13.63 -11.65
N SER A 237 11.72 13.72 -11.87
CA SER A 237 12.77 13.16 -11.04
C SER A 237 12.66 13.46 -9.53
N VAL A 238 11.88 14.46 -9.12
CA VAL A 238 11.58 14.78 -7.71
C VAL A 238 11.01 13.59 -6.96
N ILE A 239 10.20 12.72 -7.59
CA ILE A 239 9.63 11.55 -6.90
C ILE A 239 10.71 10.51 -6.57
N GLU A 240 11.70 10.33 -7.44
CA GLU A 240 12.85 9.45 -7.19
C GLU A 240 13.76 10.02 -6.10
N ARG A 241 13.99 11.34 -6.11
CA ARG A 241 14.72 12.02 -5.02
C ARG A 241 13.98 11.89 -3.69
N ALA A 242 12.66 12.03 -3.68
CA ALA A 242 11.82 11.85 -2.50
C ALA A 242 11.91 10.42 -1.96
N LYS A 243 11.87 9.40 -2.84
CA LYS A 243 12.05 8.00 -2.46
C LYS A 243 13.43 7.75 -1.84
N ALA A 244 14.49 8.25 -2.48
CA ALA A 244 15.86 8.08 -2.00
C ALA A 244 16.09 8.77 -0.65
N TYR A 245 15.67 10.03 -0.52
CA TYR A 245 15.77 10.80 0.73
C TYR A 245 15.01 10.13 1.86
N SER A 246 13.73 9.81 1.64
CA SER A 246 12.88 9.24 2.69
C SER A 246 13.37 7.87 3.16
N TYR A 247 13.80 7.01 2.23
CA TYR A 247 14.39 5.72 2.59
C TYR A 247 15.67 5.88 3.42
N ALA A 248 16.59 6.75 2.99
CA ALA A 248 17.85 7.00 3.71
C ALA A 248 17.60 7.55 5.13
N PHE A 249 16.72 8.55 5.24
CA PHE A 249 16.33 9.14 6.53
C PHE A 249 15.76 8.07 7.48
N LEU A 250 14.84 7.24 7.01
CA LEU A 250 14.18 6.23 7.85
C LEU A 250 15.15 5.13 8.27
N LYS A 251 16.09 4.72 7.38
CA LYS A 251 17.14 3.76 7.73
C LYS A 251 18.12 4.31 8.76
N GLU A 252 18.49 5.58 8.65
CA GLU A 252 19.33 6.25 9.66
C GLU A 252 18.64 6.29 11.03
N ARG A 253 17.37 6.70 11.07
CA ARG A 253 16.57 6.72 12.30
C ARG A 253 16.40 5.32 12.91
N GLN A 254 16.18 4.31 12.07
CA GLN A 254 16.11 2.91 12.49
C GLN A 254 17.43 2.44 13.12
N ALA A 255 18.57 2.74 12.48
CA ALA A 255 19.89 2.39 13.00
C ALA A 255 20.24 3.11 14.31
N ALA A 256 19.77 4.34 14.49
CA ALA A 256 19.95 5.12 15.71
C ALA A 256 18.98 4.71 16.85
N GLY A 257 17.97 3.87 16.56
CA GLY A 257 16.91 3.54 17.53
C GLY A 257 15.97 4.72 17.83
N ASP A 258 15.97 5.76 17.00
CA ASP A 258 15.18 6.98 17.17
C ASP A 258 13.98 7.00 16.22
N LEU A 259 13.05 6.08 16.46
CA LEU A 259 11.81 5.93 15.68
C LEU A 259 10.61 6.62 16.34
N ASN A 260 10.85 7.48 17.33
CA ASN A 260 9.80 8.26 17.96
C ASN A 260 9.36 9.37 17.01
N ASP A 261 8.05 9.52 16.85
CA ASP A 261 7.50 10.62 16.08
C ASP A 261 7.12 11.81 16.99
N LYS A 262 7.18 13.02 16.44
CA LYS A 262 6.85 14.25 17.18
C LYS A 262 5.35 14.52 17.27
N TRP A 263 4.53 13.89 16.42
CA TRP A 263 3.09 14.08 16.26
C TRP A 263 2.25 12.90 16.73
N ILE A 264 2.85 11.73 16.97
CA ILE A 264 2.12 10.56 17.47
C ILE A 264 2.94 9.74 18.47
N ILE A 265 2.26 9.25 19.49
CA ILE A 265 2.71 8.22 20.42
C ILE A 265 2.03 6.92 19.99
N SER A 266 2.82 6.02 19.39
CA SER A 266 2.35 4.71 18.91
C SER A 266 3.40 3.66 19.20
N SER A 267 3.04 2.63 19.95
CA SER A 267 3.93 1.49 20.25
C SER A 267 4.21 0.62 19.02
N GLY A 268 3.31 0.62 18.03
CA GLY A 268 3.44 -0.18 16.82
C GLY A 268 4.28 0.48 15.71
N LEU A 269 4.57 1.78 15.81
CA LEU A 269 5.29 2.53 14.78
C LEU A 269 6.67 1.93 14.43
N PRO A 270 7.52 1.51 15.40
CA PRO A 270 8.80 0.89 15.08
C PRO A 270 8.67 -0.39 14.23
N SER A 271 7.71 -1.26 14.56
CA SER A 271 7.47 -2.50 13.82
C SER A 271 6.88 -2.22 12.43
N GLU A 272 5.97 -1.25 12.33
CA GLU A 272 5.40 -0.79 11.06
C GLU A 272 6.49 -0.30 10.10
N LEU A 273 7.42 0.52 10.59
CA LEU A 273 8.53 1.04 9.79
C LEU A 273 9.50 -0.05 9.38
N ALA A 274 9.85 -0.95 10.30
CA ALA A 274 10.75 -2.06 10.02
C ALA A 274 10.20 -2.92 8.87
N TYR A 275 8.93 -3.31 8.93
CA TYR A 275 8.28 -4.09 7.88
C TYR A 275 8.17 -3.32 6.56
N GLY A 276 7.75 -2.05 6.61
CA GLY A 276 7.59 -1.21 5.42
C GLY A 276 8.90 -0.94 4.66
N LEU A 277 10.03 -0.87 5.36
CA LEU A 277 11.36 -0.71 4.75
C LEU A 277 11.99 -2.02 4.30
N GLU A 278 11.51 -3.16 4.81
CA GLU A 278 11.98 -4.50 4.41
C GLU A 278 11.26 -4.99 3.15
N PHE A 279 9.97 -4.68 3.01
CA PHE A 279 9.14 -5.12 1.89
C PHE A 279 8.74 -3.94 0.99
N PRO A 280 9.41 -3.75 -0.17
CA PRO A 280 8.99 -2.74 -1.12
C PRO A 280 7.61 -3.08 -1.66
N TRP A 281 6.87 -2.08 -2.15
CA TRP A 281 5.49 -2.27 -2.55
C TRP A 281 5.32 -3.31 -3.66
N LYS A 282 6.23 -3.39 -4.63
CA LYS A 282 6.22 -4.44 -5.68
C LYS A 282 6.22 -5.87 -5.12
N ALA A 283 6.74 -6.06 -3.91
CA ALA A 283 6.87 -7.36 -3.25
C ALA A 283 5.99 -7.52 -2.00
N ASN A 284 5.01 -6.63 -1.75
CA ASN A 284 4.24 -6.64 -0.51
C ASN A 284 2.83 -7.24 -0.69
N LEU A 285 2.59 -8.50 -0.31
CA LEU A 285 1.28 -9.13 -0.57
C LEU A 285 0.17 -8.59 0.37
N PRO A 286 -1.05 -8.30 -0.13
CA PRO A 286 -2.11 -7.65 0.65
C PRO A 286 -2.41 -8.28 2.02
N ARG A 287 -2.59 -9.61 2.09
CA ARG A 287 -2.88 -10.28 3.37
C ARG A 287 -1.66 -10.47 4.26
N VAL A 288 -0.45 -10.45 3.73
CA VAL A 288 0.77 -10.40 4.55
C VAL A 288 0.86 -9.03 5.23
N GLN A 289 0.69 -7.95 4.47
CA GLN A 289 0.65 -6.59 5.01
C GLN A 289 -0.42 -6.44 6.08
N THR A 290 -1.64 -6.91 5.79
CA THR A 290 -2.76 -6.87 6.74
C THR A 290 -2.40 -7.62 8.03
N ARG A 291 -1.83 -8.83 7.90
CA ARG A 291 -1.47 -9.65 9.06
C ARG A 291 -0.47 -8.97 9.98
N MET A 292 0.56 -8.32 9.42
CA MET A 292 1.53 -7.55 10.21
C MET A 292 0.87 -6.33 10.84
N TYR A 293 -0.01 -5.66 10.10
CA TYR A 293 -0.65 -4.44 10.59
C TYR A 293 -1.65 -4.67 11.72
N LEU A 294 -2.27 -5.85 11.80
CA LEU A 294 -3.13 -6.22 12.94
C LEU A 294 -2.38 -6.22 14.28
N GLU A 295 -1.06 -6.44 14.28
CA GLU A 295 -0.21 -6.38 15.49
C GLU A 295 0.33 -4.97 15.74
N GLN A 296 0.40 -4.13 14.71
CA GLN A 296 1.00 -2.79 14.76
C GLN A 296 -0.04 -1.69 15.02
N TYR A 297 -1.30 -1.92 14.65
CA TYR A 297 -2.36 -0.95 14.83
C TYR A 297 -2.71 -0.78 16.31
N GLY A 298 -2.29 0.36 16.88
CA GLY A 298 -2.48 0.67 18.30
C GLY A 298 -3.91 0.98 18.76
N GLY A 299 -4.94 0.80 17.92
CA GLY A 299 -6.34 0.98 18.34
C GLY A 299 -6.60 2.34 19.00
N SER A 300 -7.32 2.33 20.11
CA SER A 300 -7.55 3.54 20.92
C SER A 300 -6.36 3.95 21.79
N GLU A 301 -5.26 3.19 21.85
CA GLU A 301 -4.09 3.55 22.65
C GLU A 301 -3.26 4.65 21.99
N ASN A 302 -3.27 4.75 20.66
CA ASN A 302 -2.55 5.81 19.94
C ASN A 302 -3.00 7.21 20.40
N VAL A 303 -2.03 8.03 20.77
CA VAL A 303 -2.22 9.43 21.18
C VAL A 303 -1.53 10.33 20.18
N TRP A 304 -2.24 11.35 19.71
CA TRP A 304 -1.69 12.36 18.83
C TRP A 304 -1.23 13.59 19.63
N ILE A 305 -0.20 14.25 19.14
CA ILE A 305 0.44 15.40 19.78
C ILE A 305 0.17 16.64 18.92
N GLY A 306 -0.64 17.56 19.44
CA GLY A 306 -0.85 18.90 18.90
C GLY A 306 -0.36 19.95 19.88
N LYS A 307 -1.11 21.06 20.04
CA LYS A 307 -0.90 21.96 21.20
C LYS A 307 -1.19 21.24 22.52
N ASN A 308 -2.11 20.29 22.46
CA ASN A 308 -2.47 19.38 23.54
C ASN A 308 -2.35 17.93 23.02
N LEU A 309 -2.43 16.96 23.93
CA LEU A 309 -2.66 15.56 23.55
C LEU A 309 -4.12 15.38 23.10
N TYR A 310 -4.33 14.63 22.03
CA TYR A 310 -5.67 14.36 21.49
C TYR A 310 -5.78 12.95 20.92
N ARG A 311 -7.01 12.50 20.69
CA ARG A 311 -7.31 11.19 20.09
C ARG A 311 -8.20 11.37 18.86
N MET A 312 -7.96 10.52 17.88
CA MET A 312 -8.70 10.50 16.61
C MET A 312 -9.59 9.27 16.55
N HIS A 313 -10.69 9.29 17.30
CA HIS A 313 -11.55 8.13 17.49
C HIS A 313 -12.14 7.55 16.19
N LEU A 314 -12.26 8.38 15.14
CA LEU A 314 -12.77 7.94 13.85
C LEU A 314 -11.92 6.83 13.20
N PHE A 315 -10.59 6.88 13.37
CA PHE A 315 -9.67 5.92 12.76
C PHE A 315 -8.65 5.31 13.75
N ASN A 316 -8.63 5.73 15.01
CA ASN A 316 -7.91 5.09 16.11
C ASN A 316 -8.91 4.60 17.17
N ASN A 317 -9.45 3.39 16.94
CA ASN A 317 -10.39 2.77 17.84
C ASN A 317 -10.30 1.24 17.80
N ASP A 318 -10.68 0.61 18.91
CA ASP A 318 -10.59 -0.85 19.07
C ASP A 318 -11.68 -1.59 18.29
N LEU A 319 -12.75 -0.91 17.88
CA LEU A 319 -13.81 -1.52 17.08
C LEU A 319 -13.30 -1.90 15.68
N LEU A 320 -12.52 -1.03 15.04
CA LEU A 320 -11.87 -1.32 13.77
C LEU A 320 -10.90 -2.49 13.89
N LEU A 321 -10.08 -2.52 14.95
CA LEU A 321 -9.17 -3.64 15.19
C LEU A 321 -9.93 -4.94 15.40
N LYS A 322 -10.97 -4.93 16.25
CA LYS A 322 -11.80 -6.11 16.51
C LYS A 322 -12.47 -6.63 15.24
N LEU A 323 -13.02 -5.73 14.41
CA LEU A 323 -13.61 -6.10 13.13
C LEU A 323 -12.58 -6.72 12.19
N ALA A 324 -11.39 -6.11 12.08
CA ALA A 324 -10.31 -6.59 11.23
C ALA A 324 -9.79 -7.97 11.66
N LYS A 325 -9.65 -8.21 12.98
CA LYS A 325 -9.29 -9.53 13.52
C LYS A 325 -10.33 -10.59 13.16
N VAL A 326 -11.62 -10.29 13.34
CA VAL A 326 -12.71 -11.21 13.00
C VAL A 326 -12.74 -11.51 11.49
N ASP A 327 -12.59 -10.50 10.63
CA ASP A 327 -12.49 -10.69 9.17
C ASP A 327 -11.30 -11.60 8.82
N PHE A 328 -10.13 -11.34 9.42
CA PHE A 328 -8.93 -12.12 9.17
C PHE A 328 -9.06 -13.56 9.65
N SER A 329 -9.64 -13.81 10.83
CA SER A 329 -9.90 -15.17 11.33
C SER A 329 -10.92 -15.92 10.46
N ASN A 330 -11.89 -15.24 9.85
CA ASN A 330 -12.80 -15.85 8.87
C ASN A 330 -12.03 -16.26 7.61
N PHE A 331 -11.18 -15.36 7.09
CA PHE A 331 -10.27 -15.64 5.99
C PHE A 331 -9.36 -16.85 6.29
N GLN A 332 -8.76 -16.92 7.48
CA GLN A 332 -7.91 -18.06 7.89
C GLN A 332 -8.67 -19.38 7.89
N ARG A 333 -9.86 -19.44 8.47
CA ARG A 333 -10.68 -20.66 8.47
C ARG A 333 -11.04 -21.11 7.06
N GLN A 334 -11.38 -20.16 6.18
CA GLN A 334 -11.62 -20.44 4.77
C GLN A 334 -10.36 -21.02 4.12
N CYS A 335 -9.20 -20.43 4.37
CA CYS A 335 -7.93 -20.87 3.84
C CYS A 335 -7.55 -22.29 4.28
N GLN A 336 -7.72 -22.59 5.56
CA GLN A 336 -7.46 -23.91 6.10
C GLN A 336 -8.39 -24.97 5.49
N PHE A 337 -9.66 -24.64 5.28
CA PHE A 337 -10.62 -25.54 4.64
C PHE A 337 -10.25 -25.81 3.17
N GLU A 338 -9.98 -24.76 2.40
CA GLU A 338 -9.58 -24.85 0.99
C GLU A 338 -8.26 -25.62 0.83
N TRP A 339 -7.30 -25.38 1.73
CA TRP A 339 -6.04 -26.11 1.75
C TRP A 339 -6.22 -27.62 1.94
N GLN A 340 -7.10 -28.05 2.85
CA GLN A 340 -7.39 -29.48 3.02
C GLN A 340 -7.98 -30.09 1.74
N GLY A 341 -8.81 -29.35 1.02
CA GLY A 341 -9.34 -29.75 -0.29
C GLY A 341 -8.24 -29.89 -1.34
N LEU A 342 -7.34 -28.90 -1.44
CA LEU A 342 -6.22 -28.92 -2.38
C LEU A 342 -5.26 -30.08 -2.08
N LYS A 343 -4.92 -30.30 -0.81
CA LYS A 343 -4.05 -31.40 -0.38
C LYS A 343 -4.62 -32.77 -0.80
N ARG A 344 -5.89 -33.04 -0.50
CA ARG A 344 -6.56 -34.29 -0.91
C ARG A 344 -6.62 -34.43 -2.42
N TRP A 345 -6.79 -33.33 -3.15
CA TRP A 345 -6.79 -33.33 -4.60
C TRP A 345 -5.41 -33.69 -5.17
N CYS A 346 -4.31 -33.19 -4.59
CA CYS A 346 -2.96 -33.59 -4.98
C CYS A 346 -2.71 -35.08 -4.71
N GLU A 347 -3.14 -35.58 -3.54
CA GLU A 347 -3.00 -36.99 -3.15
C GLU A 347 -3.81 -37.91 -4.08
N LYS A 348 -5.07 -37.56 -4.38
CA LYS A 348 -5.94 -38.30 -5.31
C LYS A 348 -5.31 -38.47 -6.69
N ASN A 349 -4.61 -37.44 -7.17
CA ASN A 349 -3.97 -37.42 -8.48
C ASN A 349 -2.50 -37.86 -8.44
N ASN A 350 -2.02 -38.36 -7.29
CA ASN A 350 -0.64 -38.82 -7.09
C ASN A 350 0.43 -37.83 -7.58
N LEU A 351 0.21 -36.53 -7.36
CA LEU A 351 1.07 -35.48 -7.94
C LEU A 351 2.50 -35.47 -7.38
N GLU A 352 2.72 -36.11 -6.23
CA GLU A 352 4.05 -36.33 -5.66
C GLU A 352 4.97 -37.12 -6.61
N MET A 353 4.42 -38.05 -7.40
CA MET A 353 5.16 -38.78 -8.42
C MET A 353 5.77 -37.86 -9.49
N TYR A 354 5.19 -36.67 -9.68
CA TYR A 354 5.62 -35.66 -10.65
C TYR A 354 6.34 -34.48 -9.98
N GLY A 355 6.88 -34.66 -8.76
CA GLY A 355 7.72 -33.65 -8.10
C GLY A 355 6.96 -32.57 -7.33
N VAL A 356 5.64 -32.70 -7.14
CA VAL A 356 4.84 -31.79 -6.31
C VAL A 356 4.93 -32.21 -4.85
N THR A 357 5.45 -31.34 -3.98
CA THR A 357 5.50 -31.61 -2.54
C THR A 357 4.34 -30.91 -1.82
N PRO A 358 3.98 -31.35 -0.59
CA PRO A 358 3.00 -30.63 0.22
C PRO A 358 3.40 -29.17 0.47
N GLN A 359 4.70 -28.88 0.60
CA GLN A 359 5.20 -27.52 0.79
C GLN A 359 5.05 -26.68 -0.49
N SER A 360 5.34 -27.22 -1.68
CA SER A 360 5.18 -26.47 -2.93
C SER A 360 3.70 -26.20 -3.24
N ALA A 361 2.81 -27.17 -2.97
CA ALA A 361 1.37 -26.98 -3.08
C ALA A 361 0.84 -25.94 -2.07
N MET A 362 1.34 -25.93 -0.83
CA MET A 362 0.99 -24.90 0.16
C MET A 362 1.43 -23.52 -0.30
N ARG A 363 2.67 -23.39 -0.80
CA ARG A 363 3.19 -22.13 -1.32
C ARG A 363 2.35 -21.62 -2.49
N ALA A 364 1.98 -22.48 -3.43
CA ALA A 364 1.08 -22.14 -4.53
C ALA A 364 -0.27 -21.59 -4.02
N TYR A 365 -0.87 -22.27 -3.04
CA TYR A 365 -2.12 -21.83 -2.42
C TYR A 365 -1.99 -20.51 -1.68
N PHE A 366 -0.94 -20.36 -0.86
CA PHE A 366 -0.65 -19.15 -0.11
C PHE A 366 -0.50 -17.92 -1.01
N LEU A 367 0.24 -18.03 -2.12
CA LEU A 367 0.43 -16.91 -3.05
C LEU A 367 -0.90 -16.45 -3.67
N ALA A 368 -1.78 -17.39 -4.01
CA ALA A 368 -3.12 -17.08 -4.49
C ALA A 368 -3.98 -16.42 -3.39
N ALA A 369 -4.05 -17.03 -2.21
CA ALA A 369 -4.87 -16.58 -1.09
C ALA A 369 -4.42 -15.23 -0.51
N ALA A 370 -3.11 -14.95 -0.53
CA ALA A 370 -2.56 -13.69 -0.03
C ALA A 370 -2.92 -12.48 -0.90
N ASN A 371 -3.26 -12.71 -2.18
CA ASN A 371 -3.67 -11.69 -3.15
C ASN A 371 -5.19 -11.66 -3.39
N ILE A 372 -5.85 -12.81 -3.46
CA ILE A 372 -7.30 -12.96 -3.72
C ILE A 372 -7.96 -13.53 -2.47
N PHE A 373 -8.38 -12.66 -1.57
CA PHE A 373 -8.77 -13.07 -0.22
C PHE A 373 -10.27 -12.97 0.06
N GLU A 374 -11.06 -12.44 -0.87
CA GLU A 374 -12.50 -12.30 -0.66
C GLU A 374 -13.18 -13.68 -0.59
N PRO A 375 -14.11 -13.92 0.35
CA PRO A 375 -14.68 -15.25 0.57
C PRO A 375 -15.33 -15.87 -0.67
N HIS A 376 -15.99 -15.05 -1.50
CA HIS A 376 -16.72 -15.49 -2.69
C HIS A 376 -15.82 -15.82 -3.90
N ARG A 377 -14.49 -15.66 -3.79
CA ARG A 377 -13.53 -15.84 -4.89
C ARG A 377 -12.70 -17.12 -4.76
N ALA A 378 -13.26 -18.15 -4.13
CA ALA A 378 -12.58 -19.44 -3.91
C ALA A 378 -12.18 -20.12 -5.23
N ALA A 379 -13.01 -20.01 -6.28
CA ALA A 379 -12.70 -20.57 -7.60
C ALA A 379 -11.41 -19.97 -8.18
N GLU A 380 -11.23 -18.65 -8.06
CA GLU A 380 -10.03 -17.95 -8.52
C GLU A 380 -8.79 -18.39 -7.75
N ARG A 381 -8.87 -18.48 -6.40
CA ARG A 381 -7.75 -18.97 -5.56
C ARG A 381 -7.34 -20.39 -5.89
N LEU A 382 -8.32 -21.31 -5.97
CA LEU A 382 -8.07 -22.73 -6.20
C LEU A 382 -7.63 -22.98 -7.64
N GLY A 383 -8.19 -22.27 -8.62
CA GLY A 383 -7.77 -22.32 -10.02
C GLY A 383 -6.32 -21.87 -10.19
N TRP A 384 -5.94 -20.75 -9.55
CA TRP A 384 -4.54 -20.31 -9.48
C TRP A 384 -3.65 -21.40 -8.87
N ALA A 385 -3.97 -21.86 -7.66
CA ALA A 385 -3.12 -22.81 -6.93
C ALA A 385 -2.93 -24.13 -7.69
N ARG A 386 -4.00 -24.68 -8.28
CA ARG A 386 -3.95 -25.90 -9.10
C ARG A 386 -3.15 -25.70 -10.37
N THR A 387 -3.22 -24.53 -10.99
CA THR A 387 -2.43 -24.20 -12.19
C THR A 387 -0.94 -24.20 -11.87
N VAL A 388 -0.52 -23.55 -10.78
CA VAL A 388 0.89 -23.58 -10.35
C VAL A 388 1.34 -25.02 -10.06
N VAL A 389 0.51 -25.80 -9.36
CA VAL A 389 0.83 -27.20 -9.02
C VAL A 389 0.98 -28.07 -10.27
N ILE A 390 0.09 -27.94 -11.25
CA ILE A 390 0.14 -28.71 -12.51
C ILE A 390 1.32 -28.23 -13.37
N ALA A 391 1.55 -26.92 -13.47
CA ALA A 391 2.68 -26.37 -14.21
C ALA A 391 4.01 -26.88 -13.63
N GLN A 392 4.16 -26.90 -12.30
CA GLN A 392 5.32 -27.48 -11.63
C GLN A 392 5.49 -28.98 -11.95
N ALA A 393 4.40 -29.75 -11.89
CA ALA A 393 4.42 -31.18 -12.19
C ALA A 393 4.86 -31.47 -13.63
N ILE A 394 4.31 -30.70 -14.59
CA ILE A 394 4.67 -30.79 -16.01
C ILE A 394 6.15 -30.41 -16.19
N SER A 395 6.59 -29.26 -15.69
CA SER A 395 8.00 -28.83 -15.80
C SER A 395 8.97 -29.85 -15.22
N SER A 396 8.63 -30.48 -14.10
CA SER A 396 9.46 -31.54 -13.49
C SER A 396 9.59 -32.78 -14.37
N CYS A 397 8.55 -33.13 -15.13
CA CYS A 397 8.60 -34.22 -16.11
C CYS A 397 9.58 -33.92 -17.25
N PHE A 398 9.55 -32.70 -17.79
CA PHE A 398 10.42 -32.28 -18.89
C PHE A 398 11.88 -32.04 -18.46
N GLN A 399 12.14 -31.82 -17.17
CA GLN A 399 13.50 -31.77 -16.61
C GLN A 399 14.08 -33.16 -16.32
N SER A 400 13.27 -34.21 -16.31
CA SER A 400 13.73 -35.58 -16.04
C SER A 400 14.49 -36.16 -17.25
N SER A 401 15.59 -36.88 -17.02
CA SER A 401 16.46 -37.40 -18.09
C SER A 401 15.88 -38.57 -18.91
N ASN A 402 14.58 -38.88 -18.78
CA ASN A 402 13.95 -40.04 -19.43
C ASN A 402 13.12 -39.62 -20.66
N ALA A 403 13.78 -39.58 -21.81
CA ALA A 403 13.18 -39.12 -23.08
C ALA A 403 11.87 -39.85 -23.47
N TYR A 404 11.74 -41.15 -23.18
CA TYR A 404 10.52 -41.92 -23.51
C TYR A 404 9.32 -41.49 -22.65
N VAL A 405 9.56 -41.20 -21.37
CA VAL A 405 8.52 -40.70 -20.46
C VAL A 405 8.09 -39.29 -20.89
N THR A 406 9.04 -38.47 -21.35
CA THR A 406 8.79 -37.12 -21.85
C THR A 406 7.94 -37.09 -23.12
N GLU A 407 8.26 -37.92 -24.13
CA GLU A 407 7.48 -37.99 -25.38
C GLU A 407 6.05 -38.50 -25.13
N SER A 408 5.91 -39.58 -24.36
CA SER A 408 4.60 -40.16 -24.02
C SER A 408 3.73 -39.19 -23.21
N MET A 409 4.33 -38.44 -22.28
CA MET A 409 3.64 -37.40 -21.52
C MET A 409 3.20 -36.23 -22.42
N LEU A 410 4.06 -35.79 -23.33
CA LEU A 410 3.77 -34.71 -24.28
C LEU A 410 2.60 -35.08 -25.21
N GLU A 411 2.56 -36.32 -25.72
CA GLU A 411 1.43 -36.83 -26.52
C GLU A 411 0.12 -36.80 -25.72
N GLY A 412 0.16 -37.25 -24.46
CA GLY A 412 -1.01 -37.25 -23.57
C GLY A 412 -1.53 -35.83 -23.28
N LEU A 413 -0.63 -34.89 -22.99
CA LEU A 413 -0.98 -33.49 -22.76
C LEU A 413 -1.59 -32.85 -24.02
N ASN A 414 -0.96 -33.04 -25.19
CA ASN A 414 -1.50 -32.54 -26.46
C ASN A 414 -2.88 -33.11 -26.76
N SER A 415 -3.11 -34.39 -26.45
CA SER A 415 -4.43 -35.00 -26.62
C SER A 415 -5.50 -34.38 -25.72
N GLU A 416 -5.19 -34.08 -24.46
CA GLU A 416 -6.16 -33.44 -23.54
C GLU A 416 -6.44 -31.97 -23.92
N LEU A 417 -5.46 -31.28 -24.49
CA LEU A 417 -5.56 -29.87 -24.89
C LEU A 417 -6.22 -29.65 -26.26
N THR A 418 -6.29 -30.68 -27.12
CA THR A 418 -6.88 -30.59 -28.47
C THR A 418 -8.29 -31.19 -28.60
N SER A 419 -8.77 -31.87 -27.56
CA SER A 419 -10.01 -32.65 -27.59
C SER A 419 -11.28 -31.79 -27.44
N ASP A 420 -12.05 -31.64 -28.54
CA ASP A 420 -13.52 -31.50 -28.47
C ASP A 420 -14.10 -32.74 -27.77
N GLY A 421 -15.01 -32.56 -26.81
CA GLY A 421 -15.44 -33.55 -25.81
C GLY A 421 -16.00 -34.91 -26.29
N ASP A 422 -16.04 -35.18 -27.60
CA ASP A 422 -16.64 -36.37 -28.22
C ASP A 422 -15.71 -37.60 -28.36
N ASN A 423 -14.41 -37.48 -28.08
CA ASN A 423 -13.45 -38.59 -28.26
C ASN A 423 -13.22 -39.49 -27.03
N LEU A 424 -14.00 -39.35 -25.96
CA LEU A 424 -13.91 -40.20 -24.76
C LEU A 424 -14.06 -41.70 -25.06
N ALA A 425 -14.76 -42.08 -26.15
CA ALA A 425 -14.96 -43.48 -26.54
C ALA A 425 -13.72 -44.15 -27.19
N ARG A 426 -12.75 -43.38 -27.71
CA ARG A 426 -11.47 -43.91 -28.24
C ARG A 426 -10.36 -44.03 -27.18
N ARG A 427 -10.61 -43.55 -25.96
CA ARG A 427 -9.68 -43.49 -24.82
C ARG A 427 -9.26 -44.87 -24.27
N GLY A 428 -9.95 -45.93 -24.65
CA GLY A 428 -9.99 -47.22 -23.94
C GLY A 428 -8.79 -48.16 -24.06
N GLU A 429 -7.77 -47.92 -24.90
CA GLU A 429 -6.71 -48.94 -25.10
C GLU A 429 -5.26 -48.46 -25.01
N LYS A 430 -4.95 -47.16 -25.00
CA LYS A 430 -3.55 -46.67 -25.02
C LYS A 430 -3.13 -45.78 -23.85
N TYR A 431 -4.00 -44.87 -23.41
CA TYR A 431 -3.74 -43.93 -22.30
C TYR A 431 -5.05 -43.70 -21.56
N SER A 432 -5.40 -44.60 -20.64
CA SER A 432 -6.51 -44.36 -19.74
C SER A 432 -6.12 -43.16 -18.85
N THR A 433 -6.87 -42.07 -18.90
CA THR A 433 -6.69 -40.94 -17.94
C THR A 433 -6.99 -41.35 -16.51
N VAL A 434 -7.56 -42.54 -16.30
CA VAL A 434 -7.74 -43.12 -14.97
C VAL A 434 -6.39 -43.59 -14.40
N ASP A 435 -5.38 -43.87 -15.24
CA ASP A 435 -4.06 -44.35 -14.83
C ASP A 435 -2.97 -43.25 -14.79
N ASN A 436 -3.19 -42.09 -15.43
CA ASN A 436 -2.25 -40.95 -15.39
C ASN A 436 -2.84 -39.78 -14.58
N GLY A 437 -2.41 -39.69 -13.31
CA GLY A 437 -2.92 -38.70 -12.36
C GLY A 437 -2.69 -37.24 -12.76
N LEU A 438 -1.60 -36.93 -13.50
CA LEU A 438 -1.34 -35.58 -13.99
C LEU A 438 -2.34 -35.15 -15.08
N LEU A 439 -2.65 -36.03 -16.03
CA LEU A 439 -3.66 -35.76 -17.06
C LEU A 439 -5.06 -35.63 -16.45
N ASN A 440 -5.39 -36.46 -15.46
CA ASN A 440 -6.66 -36.31 -14.72
C ASN A 440 -6.73 -34.98 -13.96
N ALA A 441 -5.64 -34.55 -13.32
CA ALA A 441 -5.58 -33.26 -12.63
C ALA A 441 -5.80 -32.07 -13.58
N LEU A 442 -5.17 -32.08 -14.76
CA LEU A 442 -5.36 -31.06 -15.80
C LEU A 442 -6.80 -31.07 -16.33
N HIS A 443 -7.35 -32.26 -16.60
CA HIS A 443 -8.73 -32.41 -17.02
C HIS A 443 -9.73 -31.86 -15.99
N GLU A 444 -9.52 -32.16 -14.70
CA GLU A 444 -10.34 -31.61 -13.61
C GLU A 444 -10.22 -30.09 -13.50
N LEU A 445 -9.03 -29.51 -13.68
CA LEU A 445 -8.87 -28.05 -13.69
C LEU A 445 -9.70 -27.42 -14.82
N ILE A 446 -9.55 -27.92 -16.05
CA ILE A 446 -10.20 -27.35 -17.24
C ILE A 446 -11.73 -27.46 -17.18
N ASN A 447 -12.25 -28.59 -16.69
CA ASN A 447 -13.69 -28.86 -16.76
C ASN A 447 -14.46 -28.48 -15.48
N LEU A 448 -13.80 -28.34 -14.31
CA LEU A 448 -14.47 -27.95 -13.07
C LEU A 448 -14.41 -26.45 -12.78
N PHE A 449 -13.38 -25.75 -13.26
CA PHE A 449 -13.16 -24.34 -12.93
C PHE A 449 -13.51 -23.37 -14.05
N ALA A 450 -13.66 -23.85 -15.30
CA ALA A 450 -14.10 -23.03 -16.40
C ALA A 450 -15.64 -23.12 -16.57
N PRO A 451 -16.38 -22.00 -16.52
CA PRO A 451 -17.84 -22.01 -16.64
C PRO A 451 -18.28 -22.16 -18.11
N GLY A 452 -18.50 -23.41 -18.53
CA GLY A 452 -19.02 -23.73 -19.87
C GLY A 452 -17.94 -24.06 -20.89
N GLU A 453 -18.38 -24.49 -22.07
CA GLU A 453 -17.51 -25.07 -23.11
C GLU A 453 -16.52 -24.05 -23.71
N GLU A 454 -16.96 -22.82 -23.96
CA GLU A 454 -16.11 -21.72 -24.46
C GLU A 454 -14.96 -21.43 -23.49
N ALA A 455 -15.27 -21.28 -22.19
CA ALA A 455 -14.28 -21.02 -21.15
C ALA A 455 -13.28 -22.19 -20.99
N SER A 456 -13.75 -23.44 -21.12
CA SER A 456 -12.85 -24.61 -21.10
C SER A 456 -11.92 -24.63 -22.31
N ASN A 457 -12.40 -24.22 -23.49
CA ASN A 457 -11.59 -24.14 -24.71
C ASN A 457 -10.54 -23.03 -24.63
N ASP A 458 -10.90 -21.86 -24.10
CA ASP A 458 -9.94 -20.78 -23.83
C ASP A 458 -8.84 -21.23 -22.85
N LEU A 459 -9.21 -22.00 -21.81
CA LEU A 459 -8.23 -22.52 -20.86
C LEU A 459 -7.32 -23.58 -21.51
N ARG A 460 -7.86 -24.44 -22.39
CA ARG A 460 -7.05 -25.38 -23.19
C ARG A 460 -6.06 -24.63 -24.08
N GLU A 461 -6.49 -23.57 -24.75
CA GLU A 461 -5.62 -22.73 -25.58
C GLU A 461 -4.50 -22.09 -24.76
N ALA A 462 -4.80 -21.56 -23.58
CA ALA A 462 -3.81 -20.99 -22.68
C ALA A 462 -2.76 -22.03 -22.24
N TRP A 463 -3.20 -23.22 -21.86
CA TRP A 463 -2.30 -24.33 -21.50
C TRP A 463 -1.47 -24.83 -22.69
N ASN A 464 -2.05 -24.88 -23.89
CA ASN A 464 -1.35 -25.30 -25.10
C ASN A 464 -0.26 -24.29 -25.49
N THR A 465 -0.56 -23.00 -25.38
CA THR A 465 0.42 -21.92 -25.60
C THR A 465 1.58 -22.04 -24.62
N TRP A 466 1.28 -22.18 -23.32
CA TRP A 466 2.30 -22.35 -22.28
C TRP A 466 3.15 -23.62 -22.48
N LEU A 467 2.52 -24.75 -22.82
CA LEU A 467 3.21 -26.01 -23.06
C LEU A 467 4.14 -25.93 -24.28
N THR A 468 3.69 -25.28 -25.35
CA THR A 468 4.50 -25.04 -26.54
C THR A 468 5.76 -24.27 -26.15
N GLU A 469 5.61 -23.15 -25.46
CA GLU A 469 6.75 -22.34 -25.00
C GLU A 469 7.69 -23.11 -24.07
N LEU A 470 7.16 -23.91 -23.15
CA LEU A 470 7.97 -24.77 -22.26
C LEU A 470 8.85 -25.75 -23.06
N THR A 471 8.33 -26.30 -24.16
CA THR A 471 9.06 -27.27 -24.99
C THR A 471 9.99 -26.65 -26.03
N THR A 472 9.76 -25.40 -26.43
CA THR A 472 10.56 -24.71 -27.44
C THR A 472 11.70 -23.88 -26.85
N ASN A 473 11.55 -23.39 -25.62
CA ASN A 473 12.57 -22.57 -24.97
C ASN A 473 13.79 -23.42 -24.59
N ASP A 474 14.99 -22.84 -24.75
CA ASP A 474 16.23 -23.51 -24.33
C ASP A 474 16.22 -23.68 -22.79
N VAL A 475 16.92 -24.69 -22.27
CA VAL A 475 16.93 -25.06 -20.83
C VAL A 475 17.39 -23.89 -19.92
N HIS A 476 17.98 -22.86 -20.53
CA HIS A 476 18.52 -21.67 -19.87
C HIS A 476 17.58 -20.45 -19.83
N GLU A 477 16.41 -20.46 -20.50
CA GLU A 477 15.45 -19.34 -20.46
C GLU A 477 14.35 -19.54 -19.40
N SER A 478 13.98 -18.46 -18.72
CA SER A 478 12.96 -18.48 -17.66
C SER A 478 11.54 -18.58 -18.23
N CYS A 479 10.81 -19.64 -17.86
CA CYS A 479 9.38 -19.82 -18.17
C CYS A 479 8.43 -19.04 -17.23
N GLU A 480 8.95 -18.16 -16.37
CA GLU A 480 8.13 -17.44 -15.38
C GLU A 480 7.16 -16.44 -16.04
N GLY A 481 7.55 -15.81 -17.16
CA GLY A 481 6.68 -14.90 -17.91
C GLY A 481 5.44 -15.59 -18.48
N SER A 482 5.63 -16.74 -19.15
CA SER A 482 4.54 -17.52 -19.72
C SER A 482 3.66 -18.15 -18.64
N THR A 483 4.28 -18.60 -17.53
CA THR A 483 3.56 -19.11 -16.36
C THR A 483 2.70 -18.02 -15.73
N ALA A 484 3.19 -16.78 -15.63
CA ALA A 484 2.40 -15.66 -15.14
C ALA A 484 1.18 -15.38 -16.04
N LEU A 485 1.33 -15.42 -17.37
CA LEU A 485 0.20 -15.27 -18.29
C LEU A 485 -0.83 -16.40 -18.14
N LEU A 486 -0.38 -17.65 -18.04
CA LEU A 486 -1.25 -18.79 -17.79
C LEU A 486 -2.06 -18.62 -16.49
N LEU A 487 -1.43 -18.10 -15.43
CA LEU A 487 -2.12 -17.81 -14.16
C LEU A 487 -3.16 -16.70 -14.30
N VAL A 488 -2.82 -15.60 -14.98
CA VAL A 488 -3.79 -14.52 -15.26
C VAL A 488 -4.99 -15.07 -16.01
N ARG A 489 -4.76 -15.83 -17.09
CA ARG A 489 -5.83 -16.42 -17.90
C ARG A 489 -6.69 -17.37 -17.07
N THR A 490 -6.08 -18.21 -16.25
CA THR A 490 -6.83 -19.11 -15.37
C THR A 490 -7.69 -18.33 -14.37
N VAL A 491 -7.15 -17.30 -13.72
CA VAL A 491 -7.91 -16.49 -12.75
C VAL A 491 -9.08 -15.77 -13.43
N GLU A 492 -8.87 -15.16 -14.59
CA GLU A 492 -9.93 -14.47 -15.33
C GLU A 492 -11.03 -15.44 -15.78
N ILE A 493 -10.67 -16.65 -16.23
CA ILE A 493 -11.63 -17.70 -16.60
C ILE A 493 -12.41 -18.19 -15.38
N CYS A 494 -11.73 -18.53 -14.28
CA CYS A 494 -12.35 -18.99 -13.03
C CYS A 494 -13.31 -17.93 -12.44
N SER A 495 -13.04 -16.67 -12.73
CA SER A 495 -13.87 -15.56 -12.26
C SER A 495 -15.09 -15.27 -13.13
N GLY A 496 -15.19 -15.88 -14.31
CA GLY A 496 -16.21 -15.56 -15.31
C GLY A 496 -16.00 -14.23 -16.02
N ARG A 497 -14.85 -13.55 -15.84
CA ARG A 497 -14.49 -12.29 -16.52
C ARG A 497 -13.85 -12.49 -17.89
N HIS A 498 -13.70 -13.74 -18.35
CA HIS A 498 -13.21 -14.04 -19.69
C HIS A 498 -14.04 -13.29 -20.74
N CYS A 499 -13.35 -12.56 -21.62
CA CYS A 499 -13.95 -11.90 -22.77
C CYS A 499 -13.42 -12.61 -24.02
N SER A 500 -14.30 -13.17 -24.85
CA SER A 500 -13.91 -13.62 -26.18
C SER A 500 -13.38 -12.41 -26.97
N ALA A 501 -12.30 -12.63 -27.71
CA ALA A 501 -11.54 -11.59 -28.40
C ALA A 501 -12.40 -10.87 -29.46
N ASN A 502 -13.13 -9.81 -29.08
CA ASN A 502 -13.85 -8.98 -30.05
C ASN A 502 -14.21 -7.58 -29.53
N GLN A 503 -13.22 -6.80 -29.08
CA GLN A 503 -13.27 -5.33 -29.08
C GLN A 503 -11.86 -4.74 -29.25
N ASN A 504 -11.60 -4.04 -30.35
CA ASN A 504 -10.25 -3.58 -30.75
C ASN A 504 -9.51 -2.70 -29.70
N LEU A 505 -10.22 -1.92 -28.89
CA LEU A 505 -9.62 -1.11 -27.82
C LEU A 505 -9.29 -1.93 -26.56
N LYS A 506 -10.06 -2.98 -26.27
CA LYS A 506 -9.72 -3.92 -25.18
C LYS A 506 -8.44 -4.68 -25.50
N LEU A 507 -8.22 -5.02 -26.77
CA LEU A 507 -7.06 -5.79 -27.20
C LEU A 507 -5.72 -5.07 -26.98
N SER A 508 -5.63 -3.76 -27.23
CA SER A 508 -4.35 -3.04 -27.08
C SER A 508 -3.91 -2.85 -25.63
N GLU A 509 -4.85 -2.50 -24.74
CA GLU A 509 -4.56 -2.34 -23.33
C GLU A 509 -4.29 -3.70 -22.65
N TYR A 510 -5.06 -4.72 -23.02
CA TYR A 510 -4.87 -6.08 -22.50
C TYR A 510 -3.52 -6.64 -22.94
N SER A 511 -3.17 -6.46 -24.22
CA SER A 511 -1.87 -6.87 -24.77
C SER A 511 -0.70 -6.16 -24.08
N GLN A 512 -0.86 -4.88 -23.71
CA GLN A 512 0.15 -4.16 -22.93
C GLN A 512 0.30 -4.75 -21.52
N LEU A 513 -0.79 -5.08 -20.84
CA LEU A 513 -0.77 -5.76 -19.53
C LEU A 513 -0.08 -7.13 -19.62
N GLU A 514 -0.37 -7.92 -20.65
CA GLU A 514 0.29 -9.21 -20.90
C GLU A 514 1.79 -9.03 -21.15
N LYS A 515 2.16 -8.10 -22.02
CA LYS A 515 3.56 -7.82 -22.35
C LYS A 515 4.35 -7.44 -21.09
N LEU A 516 3.83 -6.50 -20.29
CA LEU A 516 4.48 -6.07 -19.05
C LEU A 516 4.58 -7.20 -18.04
N THR A 517 3.48 -7.92 -17.80
CA THR A 517 3.44 -9.04 -16.85
C THR A 517 4.43 -10.14 -17.23
N SER A 518 4.43 -10.55 -18.50
CA SER A 518 5.37 -11.56 -18.99
C SER A 518 6.81 -11.07 -18.87
N SER A 519 7.10 -9.81 -19.26
CA SER A 519 8.46 -9.30 -19.24
C SER A 519 9.01 -9.16 -17.82
N ILE A 520 8.22 -8.64 -16.89
CA ILE A 520 8.61 -8.49 -15.49
C ILE A 520 8.87 -9.87 -14.88
N CYS A 521 7.93 -10.81 -15.02
CA CYS A 521 8.05 -12.14 -14.43
C CYS A 521 9.24 -12.93 -15.02
N SER A 522 9.49 -12.84 -16.32
CA SER A 522 10.69 -13.44 -16.93
C SER A 522 11.99 -12.84 -16.40
N LYS A 523 12.10 -11.51 -16.25
CA LYS A 523 13.31 -10.86 -15.68
C LYS A 523 13.54 -11.26 -14.23
N VAL A 524 12.48 -11.28 -13.44
CA VAL A 524 12.48 -11.70 -12.03
C VAL A 524 12.92 -13.16 -11.91
N GLY A 525 12.41 -14.06 -12.77
CA GLY A 525 12.83 -15.46 -12.85
C GLY A 525 14.29 -15.66 -13.23
N SER A 526 14.77 -14.95 -14.27
CA SER A 526 16.18 -14.98 -14.69
C SER A 526 17.14 -14.53 -13.58
N ARG A 527 16.69 -13.61 -12.71
CA ARG A 527 17.45 -13.18 -11.54
C ARG A 527 17.62 -14.31 -10.52
N THR A 528 16.53 -15.03 -10.23
CA THR A 528 16.54 -16.18 -9.33
C THR A 528 17.47 -17.28 -9.85
N LEU A 529 17.41 -17.61 -11.15
CA LEU A 529 18.31 -18.58 -11.77
C LEU A 529 19.78 -18.16 -11.67
N SER A 530 20.06 -16.87 -11.87
CA SER A 530 21.43 -16.33 -11.81
C SER A 530 22.00 -16.33 -10.38
N GLN A 531 21.18 -16.05 -9.37
CA GLN A 531 21.57 -16.07 -7.96
C GLN A 531 21.90 -17.48 -7.45
N VAL A 532 21.13 -18.49 -7.89
CA VAL A 532 21.40 -19.91 -7.58
C VAL A 532 22.76 -20.36 -8.13
N ASN A 533 23.18 -19.84 -9.27
CA ASN A 533 24.43 -20.22 -9.92
C ASN A 533 25.68 -19.51 -9.36
N GLN A 534 25.55 -18.44 -8.56
CA GLN A 534 26.68 -17.55 -8.21
C GLN A 534 27.00 -17.38 -6.71
N ASN A 535 26.51 -18.26 -5.80
CA ASN A 535 26.86 -18.21 -4.36
C ASN A 535 26.80 -16.80 -3.72
N GLY A 536 25.81 -15.99 -4.09
CA GLY A 536 25.46 -14.77 -3.37
C GLY A 536 26.24 -13.49 -3.67
N THR A 537 27.13 -13.45 -4.67
CA THR A 537 27.70 -12.16 -5.15
C THR A 537 26.77 -11.48 -6.16
N THR A 538 26.24 -10.30 -5.81
CA THR A 538 25.45 -9.46 -6.73
C THR A 538 26.35 -8.93 -7.85
N THR A 539 25.98 -9.20 -9.10
CA THR A 539 26.69 -8.74 -10.30
C THR A 539 26.01 -7.51 -10.90
N GLU A 540 26.74 -6.70 -11.67
CA GLU A 540 26.24 -5.52 -12.39
C GLU A 540 25.02 -5.84 -13.29
N SER A 541 24.94 -7.07 -13.81
CA SER A 541 23.79 -7.55 -14.58
C SER A 541 22.51 -7.71 -13.74
N THR A 542 22.64 -8.07 -12.45
CA THR A 542 21.52 -8.25 -11.52
C THR A 542 20.89 -6.91 -11.12
N GLU A 543 21.73 -5.89 -10.90
CA GLU A 543 21.28 -4.53 -10.60
C GLU A 543 20.55 -3.90 -11.80
N ASN A 544 21.07 -4.13 -13.01
CA ASN A 544 20.42 -3.68 -14.24
C ASN A 544 19.03 -4.31 -14.42
N LEU A 545 18.89 -5.62 -14.15
CA LEU A 545 17.58 -6.30 -14.18
C LEU A 545 16.60 -5.73 -13.16
N GLU A 546 17.05 -5.40 -11.95
CA GLU A 546 16.19 -4.79 -10.94
C GLU A 546 15.68 -3.41 -11.34
N GLN A 547 16.54 -2.57 -11.91
CA GLN A 547 16.14 -1.26 -12.45
C GLN A 547 15.11 -1.40 -13.59
N GLN A 548 15.30 -2.37 -14.48
CA GLN A 548 14.33 -2.65 -15.55
C GLN A 548 12.98 -3.12 -14.98
N VAL A 549 13.00 -4.01 -13.99
CA VAL A 549 11.78 -4.46 -13.29
C VAL A 549 11.09 -3.28 -12.63
N ASP A 550 11.81 -2.38 -11.95
CA ASP A 550 11.22 -1.20 -11.33
C ASP A 550 10.58 -0.26 -12.35
N GLN A 551 11.20 -0.09 -13.52
CA GLN A 551 10.66 0.74 -14.59
C GLN A 551 9.39 0.14 -15.21
N GLU A 552 9.40 -1.16 -15.52
CA GLU A 552 8.22 -1.85 -16.06
C GLU A 552 7.10 -1.97 -15.02
N MET A 553 7.44 -2.09 -13.74
CA MET A 553 6.46 -2.03 -12.66
C MET A 553 5.73 -0.69 -12.67
N LYS A 554 6.42 0.45 -12.86
CA LYS A 554 5.77 1.77 -13.01
C LYS A 554 4.82 1.80 -14.19
N GLU A 555 5.21 1.24 -15.34
CA GLU A 555 4.33 1.12 -16.51
C GLU A 555 3.09 0.25 -16.21
N LEU A 556 3.27 -0.84 -15.46
CA LEU A 556 2.16 -1.68 -15.01
C LEU A 556 1.23 -0.93 -14.04
N VAL A 557 1.77 -0.17 -13.08
CA VAL A 557 0.98 0.71 -12.19
C VAL A 557 0.13 1.68 -12.98
N GLN A 558 0.70 2.31 -14.00
CA GLN A 558 -0.01 3.24 -14.87
C GLN A 558 -1.18 2.54 -15.59
N CYS A 559 -0.95 1.34 -16.12
CA CYS A 559 -1.99 0.53 -16.75
C CYS A 559 -3.06 0.02 -15.76
N VAL A 560 -2.74 -0.07 -14.47
CA VAL A 560 -3.68 -0.57 -13.45
C VAL A 560 -4.58 0.55 -12.94
N TYR A 561 -4.01 1.73 -12.69
CA TYR A 561 -4.72 2.82 -12.02
C TYR A 561 -5.14 3.97 -12.93
N GLN A 562 -4.43 4.28 -14.02
CA GLN A 562 -4.65 5.50 -14.81
C GLN A 562 -5.17 5.28 -16.24
N SER A 563 -5.18 4.04 -16.74
CA SER A 563 -5.63 3.75 -18.10
C SER A 563 -7.16 3.68 -18.22
N CYS A 564 -7.64 3.72 -19.46
CA CYS A 564 -9.05 3.74 -19.87
C CYS A 564 -9.92 2.65 -19.21
N ASP A 565 -11.23 2.91 -19.07
CA ASP A 565 -12.23 1.96 -18.56
C ASP A 565 -12.55 0.79 -19.51
N ALA A 566 -11.77 0.60 -20.58
CA ALA A 566 -12.01 -0.48 -21.55
C ALA A 566 -11.87 -1.88 -20.91
N ILE A 567 -10.97 -2.02 -19.93
CA ILE A 567 -10.77 -3.24 -19.14
C ILE A 567 -11.24 -3.01 -17.70
N SER A 568 -11.91 -4.01 -17.12
CA SER A 568 -12.39 -3.91 -15.74
C SER A 568 -11.22 -3.72 -14.75
N ARG A 569 -11.43 -2.92 -13.70
CA ARG A 569 -10.45 -2.76 -12.61
C ARG A 569 -10.06 -4.10 -11.99
N ALA A 570 -11.00 -5.05 -11.91
CA ALA A 570 -10.73 -6.39 -11.38
C ALA A 570 -9.73 -7.16 -12.26
N THR A 571 -9.87 -7.10 -13.58
CA THR A 571 -8.93 -7.71 -14.54
C THR A 571 -7.55 -7.08 -14.44
N LYS A 572 -7.46 -5.73 -14.41
CA LYS A 572 -6.19 -5.01 -14.20
C LYS A 572 -5.51 -5.44 -12.89
N GLN A 573 -6.30 -5.57 -11.82
CA GLN A 573 -5.82 -6.04 -10.52
C GLN A 573 -5.32 -7.49 -10.57
N THR A 574 -5.91 -8.37 -11.39
CA THR A 574 -5.42 -9.74 -11.58
C THR A 574 -3.99 -9.76 -12.10
N PHE A 575 -3.70 -9.01 -13.18
CA PHE A 575 -2.34 -8.89 -13.71
C PHE A 575 -1.38 -8.37 -12.64
N PHE A 576 -1.76 -7.30 -11.95
CA PHE A 576 -0.94 -6.72 -10.90
C PHE A 576 -0.66 -7.69 -9.74
N ASN A 577 -1.68 -8.41 -9.28
CA ASN A 577 -1.56 -9.40 -8.21
C ASN A 577 -0.66 -10.57 -8.60
N VAL A 578 -0.78 -11.08 -9.83
CA VAL A 578 0.10 -12.13 -10.34
C VAL A 578 1.53 -11.62 -10.38
N THR A 579 1.81 -10.49 -11.02
CA THR A 579 3.17 -9.92 -11.10
C THR A 579 3.80 -9.73 -9.72
N ARG A 580 3.07 -9.14 -8.76
CA ARG A 580 3.57 -8.96 -7.39
C ARG A 580 3.88 -10.26 -6.67
N SER A 581 3.14 -11.34 -6.94
CA SER A 581 3.43 -12.64 -6.33
C SER A 581 4.80 -13.19 -6.75
N PHE A 582 5.20 -12.95 -8.01
CA PHE A 582 6.52 -13.33 -8.51
C PHE A 582 7.60 -12.42 -7.91
N CYS A 583 7.38 -11.10 -7.88
CA CYS A 583 8.29 -10.18 -7.20
C CYS A 583 8.48 -10.53 -5.72
N TYR A 584 7.41 -10.89 -5.00
CA TYR A 584 7.47 -11.34 -3.61
C TYR A 584 8.30 -12.61 -3.44
N VAL A 585 8.10 -13.60 -4.33
CA VAL A 585 8.84 -14.85 -4.33
C VAL A 585 10.33 -14.63 -4.53
N THR A 586 10.73 -13.72 -5.42
CA THR A 586 12.15 -13.43 -5.68
C THR A 586 12.77 -12.50 -4.65
N HIS A 587 11.97 -11.69 -3.95
CA HIS A 587 12.43 -10.84 -2.85
C HIS A 587 12.63 -11.63 -1.55
N SER A 588 11.81 -12.64 -1.31
CA SER A 588 11.75 -13.34 -0.02
C SER A 588 12.57 -14.62 -0.01
N SER A 589 13.28 -14.88 1.10
CA SER A 589 13.92 -16.19 1.30
C SER A 589 12.85 -17.29 1.53
N PRO A 590 13.18 -18.58 1.33
CA PRO A 590 12.28 -19.68 1.66
C PRO A 590 11.76 -19.63 3.11
N GLU A 591 12.64 -19.29 4.06
CA GLU A 591 12.31 -19.19 5.49
C GLU A 591 11.32 -18.05 5.76
N THR A 592 11.50 -16.91 5.08
CA THR A 592 10.56 -15.78 5.16
C THR A 592 9.18 -16.19 4.63
N ILE A 593 9.14 -16.91 3.50
CA ILE A 593 7.88 -17.39 2.93
C ILE A 593 7.19 -18.38 3.87
N ASP A 594 7.92 -19.34 4.43
CA ASP A 594 7.38 -20.31 5.40
C ASP A 594 6.85 -19.61 6.66
N SER A 595 7.58 -18.61 7.17
CA SER A 595 7.14 -17.76 8.29
C SER A 595 5.85 -17.00 7.96
N HIS A 596 5.75 -16.41 6.77
CA HIS A 596 4.52 -15.75 6.33
C HIS A 596 3.36 -16.72 6.14
N ILE A 597 3.60 -17.93 5.62
CA ILE A 597 2.58 -18.99 5.51
C ILE A 597 2.05 -19.32 6.91
N SER A 598 2.93 -19.55 7.88
CA SER A 598 2.57 -19.80 9.28
C SER A 598 1.69 -18.68 9.83
N LYS A 599 2.18 -17.44 9.77
CA LYS A 599 1.49 -16.26 10.31
C LYS A 599 0.13 -15.99 9.65
N VAL A 600 0.05 -16.12 8.33
CA VAL A 600 -1.14 -15.71 7.57
C VAL A 600 -2.21 -16.79 7.58
N ILE A 601 -1.86 -18.07 7.50
CA ILE A 601 -2.84 -19.17 7.34
C ILE A 601 -3.11 -19.89 8.67
N PHE A 602 -2.12 -20.03 9.54
CA PHE A 602 -2.19 -20.99 10.65
C PHE A 602 -2.14 -20.38 12.04
N GLU A 603 -1.52 -19.22 12.22
CA GLU A 603 -1.45 -18.55 13.52
C GLU A 603 -2.67 -17.67 13.76
N ASP A 604 -3.42 -17.97 14.82
CA ASP A 604 -4.59 -17.19 15.20
C ASP A 604 -4.23 -15.73 15.46
N VAL A 605 -5.09 -14.83 14.97
CA VAL A 605 -5.02 -13.41 15.33
C VAL A 605 -5.72 -13.22 16.67
N ILE A 606 -4.95 -13.07 17.75
CA ILE A 606 -5.42 -12.81 19.12
C ILE A 606 -5.72 -11.33 19.30
#